data_AF-A0A2S6MP94-F1
#
_entry.id   AF-A0A2S6MP94-F1
#
_cell.length_a   1.000
_cell.length_b   1.000
_cell.length_c   1.000
_cell.angle_alpha   90.00
_cell.angle_beta   90.00
_cell.angle_gamma   90.00
#
_symmetry.space_group_name_H-M   'P 1'
#
loop_
_entity.id
_entity.type
_entity.pdbx_description
1 polymer ?
#
loop_
_entity_poly.entity_id
_entity_poly.type
_entity_poly.pdbx_seq_one_letter_code
_entity_poly.pdbx_strand_id
1 'polypeptide(L)' 'MPQELKTDPALLSALQRALDLPQTREQIDQQRLSFIMGSLKSSNQITRAQVQEILAQQEGRKVA' A
#
# COMPACT_ATOMS: atom_id res chain seq x y z
N MET A 1 26.61 3.87 24.42
CA MET A 1 25.81 5.10 24.49
C MET A 1 24.41 4.77 23.96
N PRO A 2 23.32 4.93 24.72
CA PRO A 2 22.00 4.74 24.18
C PRO A 2 21.75 5.84 23.14
N GLN A 3 21.40 5.48 21.91
CA GLN A 3 20.99 6.45 20.89
C GLN A 3 19.65 7.06 21.32
N GLU A 4 19.67 8.32 21.76
CA GLU A 4 18.46 9.12 21.87
C GLU A 4 17.91 9.36 20.46
N LEU A 5 17.01 8.47 20.03
CA LEU A 5 16.25 8.66 18.80
C LEU A 5 15.41 9.93 18.97
N LYS A 6 15.56 10.91 18.07
CA LYS A 6 14.66 12.09 17.97
C LYS A 6 13.29 11.69 17.41
N THR A 7 12.80 10.52 17.79
CA THR A 7 11.57 9.94 17.31
C THR A 7 10.57 10.01 18.45
N ASP A 8 9.39 10.56 18.16
CA ASP A 8 8.28 10.53 19.10
C ASP A 8 8.05 9.09 19.58
N PRO A 9 8.20 8.78 20.88
CA PRO A 9 8.03 7.44 21.42
C PRO A 9 6.64 6.86 21.13
N ALA A 10 5.61 7.72 21.08
CA ALA A 10 4.26 7.30 20.76
C ALA A 10 4.16 6.85 19.30
N LEU A 11 4.78 7.58 18.38
CA LEU A 11 4.86 7.21 16.97
C LEU A 11 5.61 5.89 16.77
N LEU A 12 6.77 5.72 17.41
CA LEU A 12 7.55 4.49 17.33
C LEU A 12 6.75 3.28 17.82
N SER A 13 6.07 3.42 18.97
CA SER A 13 5.22 2.38 19.52
C SER A 13 4.03 2.05 18.61
N ALA A 14 3.44 3.05 17.97
CA ALA A 14 2.34 2.85 17.03
C ALA A 14 2.80 2.10 15.77
N LEU A 15 3.97 2.47 15.21
CA LEU A 15 4.56 1.79 14.06
C LEU A 15 4.91 0.34 14.38
N GLN A 16 5.51 0.07 15.54
CA GLN A 16 5.80 -1.29 15.99
C GLN A 16 4.53 -2.14 16.10
N ARG A 17 3.47 -1.60 16.72
CA ARG A 17 2.16 -2.29 16.79
C ARG A 17 1.56 -2.54 15.42
N ALA A 18 1.74 -1.63 14.47
CA ALA A 18 1.20 -1.79 13.12
C ALA A 18 1.87 -2.94 12.34
N LEU A 19 3.10 -3.34 12.70
CA LEU A 19 3.78 -4.48 12.07
C LEU A 19 3.08 -5.82 12.36
N ASP A 20 2.45 -5.95 13.52
CA ASP A 20 1.78 -7.18 13.95
C ASP A 20 0.31 -7.24 13.50
N LEU A 21 -0.23 -6.15 12.93
CA LEU A 21 -1.61 -6.12 12.47
C LEU A 21 -1.73 -6.77 11.10
N PRO A 22 -2.61 -7.78 10.93
CA PRO A 22 -2.88 -8.33 9.62
C PRO A 22 -3.51 -7.26 8.72
N GLN A 23 -3.01 -7.14 7.50
CA GLN A 23 -3.59 -6.23 6.53
C GLN A 23 -4.96 -6.76 6.07
N THR A 24 -5.95 -5.86 5.98
CA THR A 24 -7.22 -6.20 5.36
C THR A 24 -7.06 -6.37 3.85
N ARG A 25 -8.03 -7.02 3.20
CA ARG A 25 -7.98 -7.21 1.75
C ARG A 25 -7.93 -5.88 1.00
N GLU A 26 -8.67 -4.89 1.47
CA GLU A 26 -8.73 -3.54 0.88
C GLU A 26 -7.37 -2.84 0.99
N GLN A 27 -6.68 -3.00 2.12
CA GLN A 27 -5.34 -2.45 2.32
C GLN A 27 -4.32 -3.10 1.38
N ILE A 28 -4.40 -4.43 1.22
CA ILE A 28 -3.56 -5.18 0.27
C ILE A 28 -3.82 -4.69 -1.16
N ASP A 29 -5.08 -4.52 -1.54
CA ASP A 29 -5.47 -4.05 -2.88
C ASP A 29 -4.94 -2.63 -3.14
N GLN A 30 -5.03 -1.73 -2.15
CA GLN A 30 -4.48 -0.37 -2.25
C GLN A 30 -2.94 -0.35 -2.34
N GLN A 31 -2.27 -1.23 -1.61
CA GLN A 31 -0.81 -1.35 -1.66
C GLN A 31 -0.34 -1.86 -3.02
N ARG A 32 -1.01 -2.88 -3.56
CA ARG A 32 -0.73 -3.41 -4.91
C ARG A 32 -0.94 -2.35 -5.99
N LEU A 33 -2.06 -1.63 -5.93
CA LEU A 33 -2.34 -0.52 -6.84
C LEU A 33 -1.22 0.54 -6.77
N SER A 34 -0.81 0.93 -5.56
CA SER A 34 0.23 1.93 -5.35
C SER A 34 1.60 1.47 -5.86
N PHE A 35 1.93 0.20 -5.63
CA PHE A 35 3.16 -0.42 -6.14
C PHE A 35 3.19 -0.40 -7.68
N ILE A 36 2.11 -0.85 -8.33
CA ILE A 36 2.01 -0.84 -9.79
C ILE A 36 2.15 0.58 -10.31
N MET A 37 1.37 1.53 -9.79
CA MET A 37 1.43 2.93 -10.23
C MET A 37 2.81 3.55 -10.04
N GLY A 38 3.52 3.23 -8.96
CA GLY A 38 4.89 3.70 -8.72
C GLY A 38 5.94 3.06 -9.63
N SER A 39 5.68 1.86 -10.16
CA SER A 39 6.55 1.16 -11.10
C SER A 39 6.38 1.61 -12.56
N LEU A 40 5.26 2.26 -12.89
CA LEU A 40 4.98 2.78 -14.22
C LEU A 40 5.85 4.02 -14.51
N LYS A 41 6.36 4.13 -15.74
CA LYS A 41 7.02 5.36 -16.19
C LYS A 41 6.04 6.53 -16.14
N SER A 42 6.54 7.71 -15.77
CA SER A 42 5.75 8.95 -15.71
C SER A 42 5.10 9.34 -17.05
N SER A 43 5.63 8.85 -18.17
CA SER A 43 5.05 9.06 -19.51
C SER A 43 3.87 8.12 -19.82
N ASN A 44 3.48 7.24 -18.91
CA ASN A 44 2.36 6.33 -19.12
C ASN A 44 1.01 7.06 -18.93
N GLN A 45 0.03 6.70 -19.75
CA GLN A 45 -1.35 7.23 -19.68
C GLN A 45 -2.28 6.34 -18.85
N ILE A 46 -1.78 5.22 -18.30
CA ILE A 46 -2.57 4.31 -17.47
C ILE A 46 -3.02 5.01 -16.19
N THR A 47 -4.32 4.91 -15.91
CA THR A 47 -4.96 5.48 -14.72
C THR A 47 -5.07 4.45 -13.59
N ARG A 48 -5.26 4.95 -12.36
CA ARG A 48 -5.53 4.10 -11.19
C ARG A 48 -6.77 3.21 -11.37
N ALA A 49 -7.83 3.74 -11.98
CA ALA A 49 -9.06 3.00 -12.24
C ALA A 49 -8.82 1.82 -13.19
N GLN A 50 -8.05 2.03 -14.26
CA GLN A 50 -7.69 0.98 -15.21
C GLN A 50 -6.87 -0.13 -14.53
N VAL A 51 -5.93 0.23 -13.65
CA VAL A 51 -5.16 -0.78 -12.90
C VAL A 51 -6.04 -1.56 -11.93
N GLN A 52 -6.98 -0.89 -11.24
CA GLN A 52 -7.94 -1.57 -10.37
C GLN A 52 -8.81 -2.56 -11.15
N GLU A 53 -9.26 -2.18 -12.34
CA GLU A 53 -10.07 -3.04 -13.19
C GLU A 53 -9.30 -4.26 -13.69
N ILE A 54 -8.05 -4.06 -14.13
CA ILE A 54 -7.17 -5.17 -14.53
C ILE A 54 -6.90 -6.11 -13.34
N LEU A 55 -6.61 -5.57 -12.17
CA LEU A 55 -6.39 -6.37 -10.96
C LEU A 55 -7.62 -7.19 -10.57
N ALA A 56 -8.81 -6.58 -10.63
CA ALA A 56 -10.05 -7.30 -10.35
C ALA A 56 -10.27 -8.44 -11.35
N GLN A 57 -10.09 -8.18 -12.65
CA GLN A 57 -10.22 -9.19 -13.70
C GLN A 57 -9.27 -10.38 -13.49
N GLN A 58 -7.99 -10.11 -13.18
CA GLN A 58 -6.99 -11.17 -12.94
C GLN A 58 -7.32 -12.05 -11.74
N GLU A 59 -8.04 -11.52 -10.77
CA GLU A 59 -8.45 -12.24 -9.57
C GLU A 59 -9.87 -12.83 -9.66
N GLY A 60 -10.50 -12.78 -10.84
CA GLY A 60 -11.87 -13.25 -11.05
C GLY A 60 -12.93 -12.41 -10.32
N ARG A 61 -12.59 -11.18 -9.93
CA ARG A 61 -13.49 -10.23 -9.27
C ARG A 61 -14.04 -9.22 -10.28
N LYS A 62 -15.19 -8.63 -9.97
CA LYS A 62 -15.73 -7.47 -10.70
C LYS A 62 -15.51 -6.22 -9.85
N VAL A 63 -15.10 -5.12 -10.49
CA VAL A 63 -15.15 -3.80 -9.85
C VAL A 63 -16.62 -3.40 -9.76
N ALA A 64 -17.07 -2.98 -8.58
CA ALA A 64 -18.44 -2.56 -8.32
C ALA A 64 -18.70 -1.14 -8.83
#